data_AF-A0A1H8WKI9-F1
#
_entry.id   AF-A0A1H8WKI9-F1
#
_cell.length_a   1.000
_cell.length_b   1.000
_cell.length_c   1.000
_cell.angle_alpha   90.00
_cell.angle_beta   90.00
_cell.angle_gamma   90.00
#
_symmetry.space_group_name_H-M   'P 1'
#
loop_
_entity.id
_entity.type
_entity.pdbx_description
1 polymer ?
#
loop_
_entity_poly.entity_id
_entity_poly.type
_entity_poly.pdbx_seq_one_letter_code
_entity_poly.pdbx_strand_id
1 'polypeptide(L)'
;MVRKTQTAKQHPTQTDHDMVPPQPPEAEDLRTRINILEEEIEQLRFDKFYKQAREEPHDPAALTLAVDKYVRDTGDGWLTVLTSGTRTSLPSGLKVAVTSTANGRDYGTITEGVLDGTRFDVTAGNLDNSYRRVSDLRIKVKHRAGSPVVIDGVSYDLDLTISYKESGTTKNAGPFPAKTAKDPLPYGTHDLEIADYPHPAGSGYGAFGTVWFRIGHNGDRYLHPGRVSLGCMTCAPPNWPDVYRIVNASRMDSRSVGTLEFVAPAVANRVSKSTSAARKPAARKGKA
;
A
#
# COMPACT_ATOMS: atom_id res chain seq x y z
N MET A 1 -19.02 89.80 8.06
CA MET A 1 -19.51 88.55 7.45
C MET A 1 -18.41 87.98 6.56
N VAL A 2 -17.68 86.97 7.05
CA VAL A 2 -16.54 86.36 6.34
C VAL A 2 -16.93 84.94 5.97
N ARG A 3 -17.11 84.68 4.66
CA ARG A 3 -17.39 83.35 4.10
C ARG A 3 -16.09 82.52 4.10
N LYS A 4 -16.08 81.42 4.85
CA LYS A 4 -15.04 80.38 4.79
C LYS A 4 -15.39 79.38 3.70
N THR A 5 -14.54 79.27 2.69
CA THR A 5 -14.61 78.30 1.59
C THR A 5 -14.08 76.94 2.08
N GLN A 6 -14.88 75.88 1.96
CA GLN A 6 -14.48 74.51 2.28
C GLN A 6 -13.70 73.91 1.11
N THR A 7 -12.50 73.40 1.40
CA THR A 7 -11.63 72.69 0.45
C THR A 7 -11.99 71.21 0.43
N ALA A 8 -12.40 70.69 -0.73
CA ALA A 8 -12.73 69.28 -0.93
C ALA A 8 -11.46 68.41 -0.90
N LYS A 9 -11.46 67.35 -0.08
CA LYS A 9 -10.40 66.32 -0.06
C LYS A 9 -10.60 65.36 -1.24
N GLN A 10 -9.60 65.26 -2.10
CA GLN A 10 -9.53 64.24 -3.15
C GLN A 10 -9.15 62.88 -2.54
N HIS A 11 -9.94 61.85 -2.85
CA HIS A 11 -9.61 60.45 -2.53
C HIS A 11 -8.53 59.93 -3.49
N PRO A 12 -7.55 59.14 -3.00
CA PRO A 12 -6.52 58.53 -3.84
C PRO A 12 -7.15 57.47 -4.75
N THR A 13 -6.86 57.59 -6.04
CA THR A 13 -7.22 56.65 -7.09
C THR A 13 -6.55 55.31 -6.82
N GLN A 14 -7.37 54.28 -6.59
CA GLN A 14 -6.93 52.90 -6.44
C GLN A 14 -6.34 52.44 -7.79
N THR A 15 -5.02 52.26 -7.84
CA THR A 15 -4.32 51.74 -9.01
C THR A 15 -4.78 50.31 -9.24
N ASP A 16 -5.48 50.07 -10.34
CA ASP A 16 -5.77 48.73 -10.86
C ASP A 16 -4.44 48.01 -11.05
N HIS A 17 -4.12 47.11 -10.12
CA HIS A 17 -3.09 46.12 -10.33
C HIS A 17 -3.61 45.16 -11.39
N ASP A 18 -3.00 45.21 -12.57
CA ASP A 18 -3.18 44.25 -13.66
C ASP A 18 -3.24 42.83 -13.09
N MET A 19 -4.46 42.28 -13.02
CA MET A 19 -4.68 40.89 -12.66
C MET A 19 -4.20 40.04 -13.83
N VAL A 20 -2.94 39.60 -13.77
CA VAL A 20 -2.45 38.55 -14.65
C VAL A 20 -3.34 37.33 -14.41
N PRO A 21 -4.09 36.86 -15.43
CA PRO A 21 -4.97 35.72 -15.27
C PRO A 21 -4.12 34.52 -14.83
N PRO A 22 -4.60 33.70 -13.87
CA PRO A 22 -3.88 32.52 -13.45
C PRO A 22 -3.61 31.65 -14.67
N GLN A 23 -2.34 31.29 -14.89
CA GLN A 23 -2.01 30.38 -15.97
C GLN A 23 -2.73 29.04 -15.74
N PRO A 24 -3.28 28.43 -16.80
CA PRO A 24 -3.94 27.15 -16.66
C PRO A 24 -2.95 26.12 -16.09
N PRO A 25 -3.41 25.21 -15.22
CA PRO A 25 -2.55 24.16 -14.69
C PRO A 25 -1.90 23.38 -15.83
N GLU A 26 -0.62 23.07 -15.68
CA GLU A 26 0.11 22.28 -16.67
C GLU A 26 -0.55 20.89 -16.81
N ALA A 27 -0.43 20.28 -17.99
CA ALA A 27 -1.08 18.99 -18.28
C ALA A 27 -0.70 17.88 -17.29
N GLU A 28 0.48 17.96 -16.67
CA GLU A 28 0.94 17.04 -15.64
C GLU A 28 0.18 17.21 -14.31
N ASP A 29 -0.16 18.44 -13.94
CA ASP A 29 -0.96 18.74 -12.74
C ASP A 29 -2.39 18.21 -12.90
N LEU A 30 -3.00 18.43 -14.07
CA LEU A 30 -4.32 17.89 -14.38
C LEU A 30 -4.34 16.36 -14.35
N ARG A 31 -3.32 15.69 -14.90
CA ARG A 31 -3.19 14.23 -14.85
C ARG A 31 -3.06 13.73 -13.42
N THR A 32 -2.24 14.39 -12.62
CA THR A 32 -2.07 14.05 -11.20
C THR A 32 -3.39 14.19 -10.45
N ARG A 33 -4.13 15.26 -10.70
CA ARG A 33 -5.43 15.52 -10.06
C ARG A 33 -6.52 14.54 -10.48
N ILE A 34 -6.54 14.12 -11.75
CA ILE A 34 -7.44 13.07 -12.23
C ILE A 34 -7.16 11.76 -11.49
N ASN A 35 -5.89 11.35 -11.40
CA ASN A 35 -5.51 10.11 -10.71
C ASN A 35 -5.95 10.13 -9.22
N ILE A 36 -5.77 11.26 -8.52
CA ILE A 36 -6.22 11.42 -7.13
C ILE A 36 -7.74 11.26 -7.01
N LEU A 37 -8.51 11.88 -7.90
CA LEU A 37 -9.98 11.79 -7.88
C LEU A 37 -10.47 10.38 -8.21
N GLU A 38 -9.81 9.68 -9.12
CA GLU A 38 -10.12 8.29 -9.43
C GLU A 38 -9.89 7.39 -8.20
N GLU A 39 -8.80 7.60 -7.47
CA GLU A 39 -8.49 6.91 -6.21
C GLU A 39 -9.50 7.25 -5.10
N GLU A 40 -9.91 8.50 -4.94
CA GLU A 40 -10.95 8.90 -3.98
C GLU A 40 -12.32 8.26 -4.30
N ILE A 41 -12.72 8.25 -5.57
CA ILE A 41 -13.96 7.59 -6.02
C ILE A 41 -13.89 6.09 -5.74
N GLU A 42 -12.73 5.49 -5.99
CA GLU A 42 -12.47 4.09 -5.71
C GLU A 42 -12.60 3.79 -4.21
N GLN A 43 -11.95 4.59 -3.36
CA GLN A 43 -12.07 4.49 -1.90
C GLN A 43 -13.53 4.62 -1.42
N LEU A 44 -14.31 5.58 -1.95
CA LEU A 44 -15.72 5.75 -1.57
C LEU A 44 -16.60 4.58 -1.99
N ARG A 45 -16.36 4.01 -3.18
CA ARG A 45 -17.04 2.78 -3.62
C ARG A 45 -16.73 1.63 -2.68
N PHE A 46 -15.49 1.54 -2.22
CA PHE A 46 -15.06 0.47 -1.34
C PHE A 46 -15.45 0.68 0.11
N ASP A 47 -15.47 1.89 0.65
CA ASP A 47 -15.98 2.15 2.00
C ASP A 47 -17.40 1.60 2.19
N LYS A 48 -18.23 1.70 1.15
CA LYS A 48 -19.57 1.08 1.15
C LYS A 48 -19.47 -0.45 1.20
N PHE A 49 -18.56 -1.03 0.43
CA PHE A 49 -18.30 -2.48 0.38
C PHE A 49 -17.78 -3.02 1.72
N TYR A 50 -16.77 -2.37 2.31
CA TYR A 50 -16.20 -2.69 3.62
C TYR A 50 -17.24 -2.59 4.75
N LYS A 51 -18.13 -1.61 4.70
CA LYS A 51 -19.22 -1.46 5.69
C LYS A 51 -20.24 -2.59 5.57
N GLN A 52 -20.65 -2.95 4.36
CA GLN A 52 -21.62 -4.01 4.13
C GLN A 52 -21.12 -5.38 4.61
N ALA A 53 -19.85 -5.73 4.34
CA ALA A 53 -19.28 -7.01 4.77
C ALA A 53 -19.26 -7.17 6.31
N ARG A 54 -19.12 -6.08 7.07
CA ARG A 54 -19.07 -6.12 8.54
C ARG A 54 -20.41 -6.29 9.22
N GLU A 55 -21.52 -6.05 8.52
CA GLU A 55 -22.86 -6.03 9.11
C GLU A 55 -23.62 -7.35 8.92
N GLU A 56 -23.15 -8.28 8.08
CA GLU A 56 -23.82 -9.57 7.91
C GLU A 56 -23.63 -10.46 9.16
N PRO A 57 -24.71 -10.96 9.78
CA PRO A 57 -24.61 -11.79 10.96
C PRO A 57 -23.95 -13.13 10.62
N HIS A 58 -22.85 -13.42 11.31
CA HIS A 58 -22.15 -14.68 11.23
C HIS A 58 -23.00 -15.77 11.91
N ASP A 59 -23.45 -16.78 11.15
CA ASP A 59 -24.13 -17.97 11.69
C ASP A 59 -23.10 -19.06 12.00
N PRO A 60 -22.64 -19.22 13.25
CA PRO A 60 -21.64 -20.21 13.60
C PRO A 60 -22.13 -21.65 13.42
N ALA A 61 -23.46 -21.91 13.41
CA ALA A 61 -23.99 -23.26 13.27
C ALA A 61 -23.78 -23.79 11.83
N ALA A 62 -23.88 -22.91 10.83
CA ALA A 62 -23.68 -23.26 9.42
C ALA A 62 -22.24 -23.73 9.10
N LEU A 63 -21.25 -23.38 9.92
CA LEU A 63 -19.85 -23.75 9.70
C LEU A 63 -19.49 -25.18 10.14
N THR A 64 -20.33 -25.84 10.94
CA THR A 64 -19.99 -27.16 11.50
C THR A 64 -19.88 -28.28 10.46
N LEU A 65 -20.46 -28.10 9.27
CA LEU A 65 -20.36 -29.02 8.14
C LEU A 65 -19.53 -28.46 6.98
N ALA A 66 -18.96 -27.26 7.13
CA ALA A 66 -18.23 -26.63 6.06
C ALA A 66 -16.86 -27.28 5.82
N VAL A 67 -16.47 -27.38 4.56
CA VAL A 67 -15.14 -27.87 4.16
C VAL A 67 -14.30 -26.69 3.73
N ASP A 68 -13.14 -26.54 4.37
CA ASP A 68 -12.16 -25.54 3.98
C ASP A 68 -11.63 -25.83 2.56
N LYS A 69 -11.73 -24.83 1.70
CA LYS A 69 -11.12 -24.80 0.36
C LYS A 69 -10.39 -23.48 0.14
N TYR A 70 -9.70 -23.39 -0.99
CA TYR A 70 -8.93 -22.23 -1.38
C TYR A 70 -9.31 -21.79 -2.79
N VAL A 71 -9.32 -20.48 -3.01
CA VAL A 71 -9.42 -19.91 -4.35
C VAL A 71 -8.24 -20.38 -5.19
N ARG A 72 -8.51 -20.96 -6.37
CA ARG A 72 -7.45 -21.43 -7.28
C ARG A 72 -6.57 -20.28 -7.79
N ASP A 73 -5.33 -20.59 -8.15
CA ASP A 73 -4.47 -19.70 -8.93
C ASP A 73 -5.09 -19.36 -10.30
N THR A 74 -5.26 -18.07 -10.57
CA THR A 74 -5.62 -17.56 -11.89
C THR A 74 -4.46 -16.77 -12.49
N GLY A 75 -4.50 -16.51 -13.80
CA GLY A 75 -3.42 -15.77 -14.48
C GLY A 75 -3.29 -14.30 -14.06
N ASP A 76 -4.36 -13.71 -13.53
CA ASP A 76 -4.43 -12.32 -13.06
C ASP A 76 -4.46 -12.20 -11.53
N GLY A 77 -4.57 -13.30 -10.81
CA GLY A 77 -4.61 -13.36 -9.34
C GLY A 77 -6.01 -13.19 -8.74
N TRP A 78 -7.07 -13.15 -9.56
CA TRP A 78 -8.44 -12.93 -9.10
C TRP A 78 -9.42 -13.98 -9.62
N LEU A 79 -10.27 -14.48 -8.72
CA LEU A 79 -11.45 -15.28 -9.06
C LEU A 79 -12.71 -14.45 -8.85
N THR A 80 -13.53 -14.31 -9.89
CA THR A 80 -14.85 -13.69 -9.75
C THR A 80 -15.85 -14.67 -9.16
N VAL A 81 -16.46 -14.27 -8.05
CA VAL A 81 -17.57 -14.96 -7.37
C VAL A 81 -18.80 -14.06 -7.35
N LEU A 82 -19.94 -14.60 -6.91
CA LEU A 82 -21.11 -13.81 -6.54
C LEU A 82 -21.19 -13.70 -5.02
N THR A 83 -21.35 -12.50 -4.49
CA THR A 83 -21.66 -12.22 -3.08
C THR A 83 -22.94 -11.40 -3.04
N SER A 84 -24.00 -11.94 -2.45
CA SER A 84 -25.31 -11.27 -2.38
C SER A 84 -25.80 -10.75 -3.76
N GLY A 85 -25.57 -11.54 -4.81
CA GLY A 85 -25.94 -11.23 -6.21
C GLY A 85 -25.01 -10.27 -6.95
N THR A 86 -23.97 -9.75 -6.30
CA THR A 86 -22.99 -8.85 -6.91
C THR A 86 -21.72 -9.61 -7.28
N ARG A 87 -21.12 -9.29 -8.42
CA ARG A 87 -19.82 -9.86 -8.82
C ARG A 87 -18.70 -9.25 -7.98
N THR A 88 -17.94 -10.12 -7.33
CA THR A 88 -16.86 -9.75 -6.42
C THR A 88 -15.62 -10.57 -6.76
N SER A 89 -14.44 -9.96 -6.72
CA SER A 89 -13.17 -10.64 -6.98
C SER A 89 -12.52 -11.07 -5.68
N LEU A 90 -12.18 -12.36 -5.57
CA LEU A 90 -11.41 -12.91 -4.47
C LEU A 90 -9.97 -13.18 -4.94
N PRO A 91 -8.93 -12.84 -4.14
CA PRO A 91 -7.56 -13.13 -4.53
C PRO A 91 -7.30 -14.65 -4.51
N SER A 92 -6.42 -15.12 -5.39
CA SER A 92 -5.95 -16.51 -5.38
C SER A 92 -5.42 -16.92 -4.01
N GLY A 93 -5.66 -18.16 -3.60
CA GLY A 93 -5.24 -18.68 -2.30
C GLY A 93 -6.02 -18.14 -1.10
N LEU A 94 -7.06 -17.33 -1.28
CA LEU A 94 -7.97 -16.97 -0.19
C LEU A 94 -8.68 -18.23 0.32
N LYS A 95 -8.71 -18.42 1.65
CA LYS A 95 -9.45 -19.51 2.27
C LYS A 95 -10.94 -19.21 2.32
N VAL A 96 -11.73 -20.23 2.06
CA VAL A 96 -13.20 -20.19 2.10
C VAL A 96 -13.73 -21.47 2.75
N ALA A 97 -14.89 -21.39 3.38
CA ALA A 97 -15.59 -22.53 3.97
C ALA A 97 -16.80 -22.90 3.09
N VAL A 98 -16.70 -23.99 2.34
CA VAL A 98 -17.76 -24.47 1.42
C VAL A 98 -18.76 -25.32 2.19
N THR A 99 -20.03 -24.92 2.18
CA THR A 99 -21.11 -25.61 2.89
C THR A 99 -21.90 -26.57 2.00
N SER A 100 -21.96 -26.31 0.69
CA SER A 100 -22.67 -27.17 -0.25
C SER A 100 -22.19 -27.01 -1.69
N THR A 101 -22.43 -28.04 -2.49
CA THR A 101 -22.25 -28.01 -3.95
C THR A 101 -23.56 -28.47 -4.57
N ALA A 102 -24.19 -27.62 -5.38
CA ALA A 102 -25.45 -27.94 -6.04
C ALA A 102 -25.56 -27.20 -7.38
N ASN A 103 -26.19 -27.84 -8.38
CA ASN A 103 -26.42 -27.26 -9.70
C ASN A 103 -25.14 -26.71 -10.37
N GLY A 104 -24.00 -27.40 -10.17
CA GLY A 104 -22.71 -26.98 -10.73
C GLY A 104 -22.09 -25.75 -10.06
N ARG A 105 -22.54 -25.37 -8.86
CA ARG A 105 -21.97 -24.27 -8.08
C ARG A 105 -21.58 -24.71 -6.68
N ASP A 106 -20.50 -24.14 -6.17
CA ASP A 106 -20.09 -24.22 -4.77
C ASP A 106 -20.62 -23.00 -4.02
N TYR A 107 -21.21 -23.23 -2.85
CA TYR A 107 -21.75 -22.21 -1.96
C TYR A 107 -21.01 -22.26 -0.63
N GLY A 108 -20.73 -21.11 -0.03
CA GLY A 108 -20.01 -21.06 1.22
C GLY A 108 -19.89 -19.67 1.81
N THR A 109 -18.94 -19.55 2.73
CA THR A 109 -18.58 -18.30 3.42
C THR A 109 -17.09 -18.03 3.25
N ILE A 110 -16.72 -16.78 3.01
CA ILE A 110 -15.33 -16.35 2.98
C ILE A 110 -14.80 -16.32 4.42
N THR A 111 -13.60 -16.86 4.68
CA THR A 111 -13.05 -17.00 6.04
C THR A 111 -11.72 -16.28 6.26
N GLU A 112 -11.27 -15.52 5.25
CA GLU A 112 -10.06 -14.72 5.27
C GLU A 112 -10.30 -13.39 4.51
N GLY A 113 -9.46 -12.41 4.77
CA GLY A 113 -9.40 -11.12 4.10
C GLY A 113 -10.48 -10.13 4.54
N VAL A 114 -10.63 -9.08 3.75
CA VAL A 114 -11.62 -8.01 3.98
C VAL A 114 -13.07 -8.53 4.05
N LEU A 115 -13.36 -9.61 3.34
CA LEU A 115 -14.70 -10.15 3.16
C LEU A 115 -15.02 -11.31 4.11
N ASP A 116 -14.22 -11.52 5.15
CA ASP A 116 -14.48 -12.54 6.15
C ASP A 116 -15.94 -12.47 6.67
N GLY A 117 -16.60 -13.63 6.71
CA GLY A 117 -18.01 -13.78 7.07
C GLY A 117 -19.01 -13.60 5.91
N THR A 118 -18.58 -13.13 4.73
CA THR A 118 -19.48 -12.88 3.60
C THR A 118 -19.81 -14.18 2.86
N ARG A 119 -21.10 -14.40 2.56
CA ARG A 119 -21.55 -15.54 1.75
C ARG A 119 -21.17 -15.38 0.28
N PHE A 120 -20.77 -16.47 -0.35
CA PHE A 120 -20.45 -16.49 -1.77
C PHE A 120 -21.05 -17.71 -2.49
N ASP A 121 -21.17 -17.56 -3.80
CA ASP A 121 -21.35 -18.68 -4.71
C ASP A 121 -20.45 -18.56 -5.94
N VAL A 122 -19.92 -19.68 -6.39
CA VAL A 122 -18.98 -19.74 -7.52
C VAL A 122 -19.24 -20.99 -8.35
N THR A 123 -18.91 -20.94 -9.64
CA THR A 123 -18.96 -22.14 -10.50
C THR A 123 -18.04 -23.22 -9.91
N ALA A 124 -18.57 -24.44 -9.77
CA ALA A 124 -17.84 -25.55 -9.18
C ALA A 124 -16.55 -25.85 -9.96
N GLY A 125 -15.52 -26.27 -9.23
CA GLY A 125 -14.20 -26.57 -9.80
C GLY A 125 -13.26 -25.36 -9.89
N ASN A 126 -13.63 -24.18 -9.36
CA ASN A 126 -12.74 -23.02 -9.20
C ASN A 126 -12.07 -22.94 -7.82
N LEU A 127 -12.32 -23.92 -6.96
CA LEU A 127 -11.75 -24.03 -5.63
C LEU A 127 -10.91 -25.30 -5.51
N ASP A 128 -9.80 -25.21 -4.77
CA ASP A 128 -8.88 -26.31 -4.51
C ASP A 128 -8.93 -26.73 -3.04
N ASN A 129 -8.69 -28.01 -2.77
CA ASN A 129 -8.68 -28.55 -1.40
C ASN A 129 -7.40 -28.18 -0.62
N SER A 130 -6.38 -27.70 -1.32
CA SER A 130 -5.13 -27.25 -0.74
C SER A 130 -4.57 -26.09 -1.54
N TYR A 131 -3.73 -25.29 -0.88
CA TYR A 131 -3.00 -24.20 -1.51
C TYR A 131 -1.60 -24.14 -0.90
N ARG A 132 -0.62 -23.68 -1.68
CA ARG A 132 0.74 -23.48 -1.17
C ARG A 132 0.69 -22.43 -0.06
N ARG A 133 1.10 -22.79 1.16
CA ARG A 133 1.18 -21.88 2.31
C ARG A 133 2.61 -21.71 2.78
N VAL A 134 2.96 -20.46 3.07
CA VAL A 134 4.19 -20.10 3.79
C VAL A 134 3.83 -19.27 5.02
N SER A 135 4.76 -19.14 5.96
CA SER A 135 4.55 -18.49 7.26
C SER A 135 5.68 -17.52 7.58
N ASP A 136 5.55 -16.76 8.67
CA ASP A 136 6.55 -15.83 9.19
C ASP A 136 7.06 -14.83 8.13
N LEU A 137 6.18 -14.37 7.23
CA LEU A 137 6.53 -13.40 6.20
C LEU A 137 6.97 -12.07 6.83
N ARG A 138 8.20 -11.67 6.50
CA ARG A 138 8.80 -10.39 6.87
C ARG A 138 9.40 -9.75 5.63
N ILE A 139 8.85 -8.61 5.26
CA ILE A 139 9.42 -7.74 4.22
C ILE A 139 10.24 -6.66 4.91
N LYS A 140 11.46 -6.44 4.44
CA LYS A 140 12.31 -5.36 4.90
C LYS A 140 12.67 -4.47 3.74
N VAL A 141 12.31 -3.19 3.86
CA VAL A 141 12.62 -2.15 2.89
C VAL A 141 13.60 -1.16 3.49
N LYS A 142 14.68 -0.89 2.78
CA LYS A 142 15.68 0.10 3.18
C LYS A 142 16.14 0.92 1.99
N HIS A 143 16.68 2.11 2.27
CA HIS A 143 17.43 2.85 1.27
C HIS A 143 18.62 2.03 0.77
N ARG A 144 18.79 2.02 -0.54
CA ARG A 144 19.87 1.31 -1.20
C ARG A 144 21.20 2.01 -0.92
N ALA A 145 22.25 1.24 -0.64
CA ALA A 145 23.56 1.79 -0.31
C ALA A 145 24.33 2.33 -1.52
N GLY A 146 23.99 1.86 -2.73
CA GLY A 146 24.58 2.31 -3.99
C GLY A 146 23.64 3.20 -4.81
N SER A 147 24.07 3.59 -6.01
CA SER A 147 23.27 4.37 -6.96
C SER A 147 21.92 3.71 -7.25
N PRO A 148 20.82 4.43 -7.51
CA PRO A 148 19.55 3.80 -7.85
C PRO A 148 19.64 2.80 -9.02
N VAL A 149 18.78 1.78 -9.03
CA VAL A 149 18.63 0.87 -10.17
C VAL A 149 17.67 1.51 -11.16
N VAL A 150 18.04 1.57 -12.44
CA VAL A 150 17.16 2.11 -13.50
C VAL A 150 16.56 0.96 -14.30
N ILE A 151 15.24 0.84 -14.30
CA ILE A 151 14.49 -0.15 -15.07
C ILE A 151 13.44 0.59 -15.89
N ASP A 152 13.45 0.40 -17.21
CA ASP A 152 12.55 1.09 -18.16
C ASP A 152 12.53 2.62 -18.01
N GLY A 153 13.71 3.21 -17.74
CA GLY A 153 13.84 4.66 -17.53
C GLY A 153 13.36 5.17 -16.17
N VAL A 154 12.97 4.28 -15.25
CA VAL A 154 12.51 4.62 -13.90
C VAL A 154 13.57 4.27 -12.88
N SER A 155 13.89 5.21 -12.00
CA SER A 155 14.83 5.05 -10.89
C SER A 155 14.15 4.40 -9.67
N TYR A 156 14.81 3.38 -9.10
CA TYR A 156 14.44 2.65 -7.88
C TYR A 156 15.59 2.74 -6.88
N ASP A 157 15.36 3.43 -5.77
CA ASP A 157 16.37 3.82 -4.77
C ASP A 157 16.23 3.05 -3.45
N LEU A 158 15.28 2.12 -3.36
CA LEU A 158 15.08 1.23 -2.22
C LEU A 158 15.39 -0.23 -2.60
N ASP A 159 15.83 -1.00 -1.60
CA ASP A 159 15.93 -2.45 -1.67
C ASP A 159 14.79 -3.07 -0.85
N LEU A 160 13.98 -3.92 -1.48
CA LEU A 160 12.97 -4.75 -0.83
C LEU A 160 13.49 -6.19 -0.68
N THR A 161 13.57 -6.68 0.55
CA THR A 161 14.00 -8.05 0.86
C THR A 161 12.88 -8.80 1.57
N ILE A 162 12.72 -10.09 1.28
CA ILE A 162 11.66 -10.92 1.86
C ILE A 162 12.29 -12.09 2.59
N SER A 163 11.86 -12.34 3.82
CA SER A 163 12.15 -13.54 4.59
C SER A 163 10.85 -14.25 4.94
N TYR A 164 10.82 -15.57 4.86
CA TYR A 164 9.63 -16.38 5.13
C TYR A 164 10.02 -17.82 5.50
N LYS A 165 9.09 -18.60 6.04
CA LYS A 165 9.26 -20.04 6.29
C LYS A 165 8.40 -20.88 5.35
N GLU A 166 9.04 -21.86 4.73
CA GLU A 166 8.39 -22.89 3.91
C GLU A 166 8.83 -24.25 4.41
N SER A 167 7.87 -25.10 4.79
CA SER A 167 8.14 -26.39 5.44
C SER A 167 9.09 -26.27 6.65
N GLY A 168 8.87 -25.24 7.48
CA GLY A 168 9.69 -24.94 8.67
C GLY A 168 11.07 -24.34 8.39
N THR A 169 11.50 -24.28 7.12
CA THR A 169 12.82 -23.76 6.74
C THR A 169 12.74 -22.29 6.37
N THR A 170 13.65 -21.48 6.92
CA THR A 170 13.75 -20.05 6.56
C THR A 170 14.32 -19.89 5.16
N LYS A 171 13.63 -19.11 4.33
CA LYS A 171 14.02 -18.73 2.97
C LYS A 171 14.10 -17.21 2.86
N ASN A 172 14.90 -16.74 1.92
CA ASN A 172 15.04 -15.33 1.62
C ASN A 172 14.92 -15.09 0.12
N ALA A 173 14.39 -13.93 -0.26
CA ALA A 173 14.31 -13.46 -1.63
C ALA A 173 14.67 -11.96 -1.72
N GLY A 174 15.15 -11.54 -2.88
CA GLY A 174 15.63 -10.17 -3.12
C GLY A 174 17.14 -9.99 -2.89
N PRO A 175 17.64 -8.74 -2.87
CA PRO A 175 16.86 -7.50 -2.91
C PRO A 175 16.16 -7.27 -4.25
N PHE A 176 14.91 -6.84 -4.20
CA PHE A 176 14.13 -6.38 -5.34
C PHE A 176 14.19 -4.84 -5.40
N PRO A 177 14.41 -4.24 -6.57
CA PRO A 177 14.36 -2.79 -6.74
C PRO A 177 12.97 -2.25 -6.40
N ALA A 178 12.92 -1.30 -5.47
CA ALA A 178 11.71 -0.66 -5.02
C ALA A 178 11.87 0.87 -4.93
N LYS A 179 10.75 1.58 -4.82
CA LYS A 179 10.70 3.03 -4.63
C LYS A 179 9.48 3.42 -3.82
N THR A 180 9.50 4.66 -3.35
CA THR A 180 8.34 5.32 -2.75
C THR A 180 8.34 6.80 -3.15
N ALA A 181 7.28 7.53 -2.82
CA ALA A 181 7.15 8.95 -3.14
C ALA A 181 7.84 9.85 -2.08
N LYS A 182 7.69 11.17 -2.24
CA LYS A 182 8.18 12.17 -1.28
C LYS A 182 7.46 12.11 0.08
N ASP A 183 6.24 11.59 0.12
CA ASP A 183 5.50 11.29 1.34
C ASP A 183 5.48 9.78 1.56
N PRO A 184 6.59 9.19 2.01
CA PRO A 184 6.71 7.75 2.14
C PRO A 184 5.83 7.24 3.29
N LEU A 185 5.59 5.93 3.27
CA LEU A 185 5.16 5.20 4.46
C LEU A 185 6.00 5.62 5.69
N PRO A 186 5.40 5.83 6.88
CA PRO A 186 6.17 6.09 8.09
C PRO A 186 7.18 4.97 8.36
N TYR A 187 8.37 5.32 8.86
CA TYR A 187 9.34 4.33 9.30
C TYR A 187 8.78 3.46 10.42
N GLY A 188 9.18 2.19 10.45
CA GLY A 188 8.71 1.22 11.44
C GLY A 188 8.19 -0.06 10.81
N THR A 189 7.54 -0.88 11.63
CA THR A 189 6.93 -2.14 11.21
C THR A 189 5.43 -1.97 11.09
N HIS A 190 4.89 -2.45 9.97
CA HIS A 190 3.48 -2.39 9.63
C HIS A 190 2.99 -3.78 9.25
N ASP A 191 1.74 -4.09 9.55
CA ASP A 191 1.11 -5.30 9.03
C ASP A 191 0.88 -5.16 7.53
N LEU A 192 0.92 -6.29 6.84
CA LEU A 192 0.59 -6.40 5.43
C LEU A 192 -0.68 -7.25 5.30
N GLU A 193 -1.73 -6.66 4.77
CA GLU A 193 -3.03 -7.31 4.61
C GLU A 193 -3.05 -8.29 3.42
N ILE A 194 -4.00 -9.22 3.44
CA ILE A 194 -4.40 -9.97 2.25
C ILE A 194 -4.91 -8.98 1.20
N ALA A 195 -4.60 -9.23 -0.08
CA ALA A 195 -5.05 -8.37 -1.16
C ALA A 195 -6.57 -8.20 -1.12
N ASP A 196 -7.03 -6.95 -1.23
CA ASP A 196 -8.39 -6.57 -0.91
C ASP A 196 -9.31 -6.60 -2.14
N TYR A 197 -8.88 -6.01 -3.25
CA TYR A 197 -9.62 -5.97 -4.51
C TYR A 197 -8.68 -5.72 -5.70
N PRO A 198 -9.12 -5.92 -6.95
CA PRO A 198 -8.31 -5.62 -8.13
C PRO A 198 -8.15 -4.11 -8.34
N HIS A 199 -6.93 -3.60 -8.24
CA HIS A 199 -6.61 -2.18 -8.44
C HIS A 199 -6.37 -1.87 -9.93
N PRO A 200 -7.27 -1.16 -10.63
CA PRO A 200 -7.22 -0.99 -12.09
C PRO A 200 -5.96 -0.27 -12.59
N ALA A 201 -5.41 0.63 -11.77
CA ALA A 201 -4.16 1.33 -12.05
C ALA A 201 -2.96 0.37 -12.25
N GLY A 202 -3.08 -0.87 -11.77
CA GLY A 202 -2.09 -1.93 -11.94
C GLY A 202 -2.14 -2.69 -13.27
N SER A 203 -3.19 -2.50 -14.08
CA SER A 203 -3.46 -3.29 -15.29
C SER A 203 -2.32 -3.25 -16.34
N GLY A 204 -1.55 -2.16 -16.39
CA GLY A 204 -0.41 -2.00 -17.29
C GLY A 204 0.87 -2.72 -16.88
N TYR A 205 0.92 -3.36 -15.70
CA TYR A 205 2.13 -3.97 -15.15
C TYR A 205 2.24 -5.49 -15.35
N GLY A 206 1.34 -6.07 -16.15
CA GLY A 206 1.36 -7.49 -16.52
C GLY A 206 0.68 -8.39 -15.48
N ALA A 207 1.11 -9.65 -15.41
CA ALA A 207 0.51 -10.65 -14.52
C ALA A 207 0.53 -10.17 -13.06
N PHE A 208 -0.62 -10.32 -12.38
CA PHE A 208 -0.83 -9.89 -10.99
C PHE A 208 -0.67 -8.37 -10.77
N GLY A 209 -0.62 -7.57 -11.83
CA GLY A 209 -0.41 -6.12 -11.75
C GLY A 209 -1.45 -5.40 -10.89
N THR A 210 -2.67 -5.92 -10.86
CA THR A 210 -3.81 -5.39 -10.09
C THR A 210 -3.92 -5.97 -8.66
N VAL A 211 -3.04 -6.90 -8.26
CA VAL A 211 -3.03 -7.46 -6.91
C VAL A 211 -2.16 -6.61 -6.00
N TRP A 212 -2.77 -5.82 -5.11
CA TRP A 212 -2.03 -4.95 -4.20
C TRP A 212 -2.31 -5.37 -2.75
N PHE A 213 -1.32 -5.21 -1.87
CA PHE A 213 -1.44 -5.59 -0.46
C PHE A 213 -1.41 -4.33 0.42
N ARG A 214 -2.48 -4.06 1.16
CA ARG A 214 -2.57 -2.86 2.01
C ARG A 214 -1.58 -2.95 3.17
N ILE A 215 -0.99 -1.81 3.53
CA ILE A 215 0.00 -1.66 4.60
C ILE A 215 -0.66 -0.93 5.79
N GLY A 216 -0.67 -1.56 6.98
CA GLY A 216 -1.01 -0.90 8.24
C GLY A 216 -2.52 -0.86 8.60
N HIS A 217 -3.36 -1.67 7.98
CA HIS A 217 -4.82 -1.79 8.27
C HIS A 217 -5.69 -0.56 8.01
N ASN A 218 -5.09 0.56 7.59
CA ASN A 218 -5.75 1.85 7.41
C ASN A 218 -5.04 2.67 6.31
N GLY A 219 -5.77 3.62 5.70
CA GLY A 219 -5.24 4.51 4.69
C GLY A 219 -5.11 3.88 3.29
N ASP A 220 -4.31 4.54 2.45
CA ASP A 220 -4.16 4.32 1.01
C ASP A 220 -2.76 3.80 0.64
N ARG A 221 -2.01 3.25 1.61
CA ARG A 221 -0.64 2.79 1.40
C ARG A 221 -0.60 1.30 1.11
N TYR A 222 -0.04 0.93 -0.04
CA TYR A 222 0.01 -0.44 -0.53
C TYR A 222 1.43 -0.90 -0.88
N LEU A 223 1.67 -2.21 -0.83
CA LEU A 223 2.72 -2.88 -1.56
C LEU A 223 2.18 -3.32 -2.92
N HIS A 224 2.74 -2.78 -4.00
CA HIS A 224 2.24 -3.04 -5.36
C HIS A 224 3.35 -2.93 -6.42
N PRO A 225 3.13 -3.42 -7.64
CA PRO A 225 4.05 -3.14 -8.75
C PRO A 225 3.81 -1.75 -9.32
N GLY A 226 4.87 -1.13 -9.84
CA GLY A 226 4.66 0.03 -10.69
C GLY A 226 5.89 0.88 -10.94
N ARG A 227 5.65 1.96 -11.69
CA ARG A 227 6.65 2.95 -12.09
C ARG A 227 6.51 4.28 -11.32
N VAL A 228 5.31 4.51 -10.79
CA VAL A 228 4.91 5.71 -10.06
C VAL A 228 4.43 5.29 -8.67
N SER A 229 4.71 6.13 -7.68
CA SER A 229 4.25 5.97 -6.29
C SER A 229 3.70 7.31 -5.81
N LEU A 230 2.61 7.27 -5.04
CA LEU A 230 2.04 8.40 -4.29
C LEU A 230 2.24 8.23 -2.77
N GLY A 231 3.20 7.40 -2.36
CA GLY A 231 3.55 7.13 -0.96
C GLY A 231 3.56 5.63 -0.62
N CYS A 232 2.98 4.83 -1.51
CA CYS A 232 3.03 3.37 -1.49
C CYS A 232 4.46 2.82 -1.58
N MET A 233 4.59 1.54 -1.22
CA MET A 233 5.79 0.76 -1.48
C MET A 233 5.70 0.11 -2.86
N THR A 234 6.44 0.63 -3.83
CA THR A 234 6.31 0.24 -5.23
C THR A 234 7.50 -0.61 -5.67
N CYS A 235 7.26 -1.87 -6.01
CA CYS A 235 8.25 -2.79 -6.56
C CYS A 235 8.34 -2.65 -8.09
N ALA A 236 9.54 -2.83 -8.65
CA ALA A 236 9.72 -2.81 -10.10
C ALA A 236 8.88 -3.92 -10.79
N PRO A 237 8.11 -3.61 -11.85
CA PRO A 237 7.18 -4.56 -12.46
C PRO A 237 7.77 -5.91 -12.88
N PRO A 238 8.98 -6.01 -13.46
CA PRO A 238 9.56 -7.30 -13.83
C PRO A 238 9.79 -8.26 -12.66
N ASN A 239 9.91 -7.74 -11.43
CA ASN A 239 10.13 -8.52 -10.22
C ASN A 239 8.83 -8.89 -9.51
N TRP A 240 7.71 -8.30 -9.92
CA TRP A 240 6.44 -8.44 -9.21
C TRP A 240 5.92 -9.88 -9.12
N PRO A 241 5.99 -10.73 -10.16
CA PRO A 241 5.50 -12.10 -10.05
C PRO A 241 6.19 -12.91 -8.95
N ASP A 242 7.47 -12.67 -8.68
CA ASP A 242 8.20 -13.34 -7.58
C ASP A 242 7.72 -12.83 -6.22
N VAL A 243 7.59 -11.52 -6.07
CA VAL A 243 7.07 -10.90 -4.84
C VAL A 243 5.65 -11.39 -4.57
N TYR A 244 4.74 -11.28 -5.55
CA TYR A 244 3.36 -11.74 -5.46
C TYR A 244 3.27 -13.21 -5.05
N ARG A 245 4.01 -14.13 -5.69
CA ARG A 245 3.94 -15.57 -5.35
C ARG A 245 4.33 -15.88 -3.91
N ILE A 246 5.25 -15.12 -3.33
CA ILE A 246 5.66 -15.30 -1.94
C ILE A 246 4.62 -14.68 -1.00
N VAL A 247 4.25 -13.41 -1.25
CA VAL A 247 3.34 -12.66 -0.38
C VAL A 247 1.94 -13.28 -0.39
N ASN A 248 1.41 -13.65 -1.55
CA ASN A 248 0.08 -14.25 -1.68
C ASN A 248 -0.05 -15.62 -0.99
N ALA A 249 1.03 -16.41 -1.00
CA ALA A 249 1.09 -17.71 -0.31
C ALA A 249 1.24 -17.57 1.21
N SER A 250 1.58 -16.38 1.71
CA SER A 250 1.85 -16.14 3.13
C SER A 250 0.56 -15.92 3.90
N ARG A 251 0.48 -16.45 5.12
CA ARG A 251 -0.59 -16.13 6.07
C ARG A 251 -0.01 -15.96 7.46
N MET A 252 -0.42 -14.88 8.13
CA MET A 252 -0.14 -14.62 9.54
C MET A 252 -1.40 -14.86 10.38
N ASP A 253 -2.53 -14.35 9.92
CA ASP A 253 -3.85 -14.51 10.53
C ASP A 253 -4.95 -14.46 9.44
N SER A 254 -6.22 -14.30 9.83
CA SER A 254 -7.33 -14.24 8.87
C SER A 254 -7.33 -12.96 8.02
N ARG A 255 -6.59 -11.91 8.38
CA ARG A 255 -6.58 -10.62 7.69
C ARG A 255 -5.24 -10.27 7.05
N SER A 256 -4.15 -10.82 7.58
CA SER A 256 -2.78 -10.39 7.28
C SER A 256 -1.95 -11.52 6.69
N VAL A 257 -1.11 -11.17 5.71
CA VAL A 257 -0.13 -12.08 5.10
C VAL A 257 1.21 -12.08 5.84
N GLY A 258 1.54 -11.00 6.56
CA GLY A 258 2.80 -10.85 7.29
C GLY A 258 3.07 -9.41 7.69
N THR A 259 4.35 -9.03 7.75
CA THR A 259 4.79 -7.68 8.16
C THR A 259 5.74 -7.04 7.15
N LEU A 260 5.76 -5.71 7.11
CA LEU A 260 6.68 -4.88 6.34
C LEU A 260 7.39 -3.88 7.27
N GLU A 261 8.71 -3.95 7.33
CA GLU A 261 9.57 -3.00 8.04
C GLU A 261 10.15 -1.99 7.04
N PHE A 262 9.82 -0.70 7.18
CA PHE A 262 10.50 0.38 6.48
C PHE A 262 11.55 1.03 7.37
N VAL A 263 12.81 0.86 6.99
CA VAL A 263 13.96 1.20 7.81
C VAL A 263 14.36 2.65 7.56
N ALA A 264 14.44 3.43 8.65
CA ALA A 264 15.00 4.77 8.59
C ALA A 264 16.44 4.72 8.06
N PRO A 265 16.87 5.68 7.21
CA PRO A 265 18.27 5.86 6.93
C PRO A 265 19.03 5.92 8.25
N ALA A 266 20.17 5.25 8.34
CA ALA A 266 21.06 5.47 9.47
C ALA A 266 21.44 6.95 9.44
N VAL A 267 20.75 7.77 10.23
CA VAL A 267 21.11 9.16 10.40
C VAL A 267 22.53 9.09 10.91
N ALA A 268 23.48 9.56 10.10
CA ALA A 268 24.85 9.68 10.53
C ALA A 268 24.81 10.63 11.72
N ASN A 269 24.76 10.07 12.93
CA ASN A 269 25.03 10.78 14.17
C ASN A 269 26.50 11.20 14.12
N ARG A 270 26.82 12.16 13.24
CA ARG A 270 27.93 13.07 13.39
C ARG A 270 27.56 13.95 14.58
N VAL A 271 27.62 13.35 15.76
CA VAL A 271 27.92 14.09 16.96
C VAL A 271 29.24 14.77 16.64
N SER A 272 29.17 16.06 16.36
CA SER A 272 30.33 16.94 16.37
C SER A 272 30.96 16.74 17.73
N LYS A 273 31.97 15.88 17.81
CA LYS A 273 32.93 15.87 18.91
C LYS A 273 33.55 17.26 18.84
N SER A 274 32.95 18.23 19.53
CA SER A 274 33.60 19.50 19.80
C SER A 274 34.81 19.12 20.62
N THR A 275 35.95 19.04 19.97
CA THR A 275 37.24 19.02 20.62
C THR A 275 37.35 20.33 21.39
N SER A 276 36.84 20.34 22.62
CA SER A 276 37.25 21.31 23.61
C SER A 276 38.72 21.01 23.89
N ALA A 277 39.60 21.58 23.07
CA ALA A 277 41.00 21.67 23.34
C ALA A 277 41.11 22.38 24.70
N ALA A 278 41.35 21.59 25.75
CA ALA A 278 41.60 22.09 27.09
C ALA A 278 42.79 23.03 27.00
N ARG A 279 42.50 24.33 27.12
CA ARG A 279 43.49 25.41 27.12
C ARG A 279 44.29 25.25 28.41
N LYS A 280 45.51 24.71 28.31
CA LYS A 280 46.48 24.62 29.41
C LYS A 280 46.67 26.01 30.03
N PRO A 281 46.48 26.20 31.34
CA PRO A 281 46.77 27.48 31.99
C PRO A 281 48.30 27.69 32.03
N ALA A 282 48.74 28.85 31.57
CA ALA A 282 50.14 29.27 31.64
C ALA A 282 50.57 29.46 33.10
N ALA A 283 51.61 28.75 33.51
CA ALA A 283 52.23 28.91 34.82
C ALA A 283 52.92 30.27 34.92
N ARG A 284 52.45 31.09 35.86
CA ARG A 284 53.01 32.41 36.20
C ARG A 284 54.22 32.19 37.12
N LYS A 285 55.44 32.41 36.61
CA LYS A 285 56.66 32.43 37.43
C LYS A 285 56.67 33.71 38.29
N GLY A 286 56.55 33.52 39.60
CA GLY A 286 56.86 34.51 40.63
C GLY A 286 58.31 34.35 41.11
N LYS A 287 58.96 35.49 41.32
CA LYS A 287 60.38 35.71 41.64
C LYS A 287 60.81 35.17 43.02
N ALA A 288 62.09 34.85 43.12
CA ALA A 288 62.95 35.30 44.23
C ALA A 288 64.10 36.10 43.59
#